data_AF-J0L1Y0-F1
#
_entry.id   AF-J0L1Y0-F1
#
_cell.length_a   1.000
_cell.length_b   1.000
_cell.length_c   1.000
_cell.angle_alpha   90.00
_cell.angle_beta   90.00
_cell.angle_gamma   90.00
#
_symmetry.space_group_name_H-M   'P 1'
#
loop_
_entity.id
_entity.type
_entity.pdbx_description
1 polymer ?
#
loop_
_entity_poly.entity_id
_entity_poly.type
_entity_poly.pdbx_seq_one_letter_code
_entity_poly.pdbx_strand_id
1 'polypeptide(L)' 'MIKNDEPAYYVIPKESFVAERRVFKQGEEYPVYRISGGFCLVAENGEFNFTKKLFSKVLHDWELEVVEDDY' A
#
# COMPACT_ATOMS: atom_id res chain seq x y z
N MET A 1 10.73 0.95 -13.58
CA MET A 1 10.88 1.29 -12.15
C MET A 1 11.32 0.00 -11.46
N ILE A 2 12.43 0.02 -10.72
CA ILE A 2 12.91 -1.17 -9.99
C ILE A 2 12.27 -1.12 -8.60
N LYS A 3 11.56 -2.19 -8.23
CA LYS A 3 11.08 -2.42 -6.85
C LYS A 3 12.18 -3.17 -6.09
N ASN A 4 12.29 -2.94 -4.79
CA ASN A 4 13.08 -3.83 -3.93
C ASN A 4 12.45 -5.22 -3.90
N ASP A 5 13.27 -6.25 -3.66
CA ASP A 5 12.79 -7.64 -3.57
C ASP A 5 11.95 -7.88 -2.30
N GLU A 6 12.15 -7.07 -1.26
CA GLU A 6 11.40 -7.15 0.01
C GLU A 6 10.46 -5.94 0.19
N PRO A 7 9.25 -6.16 0.77
CA PRO A 7 8.37 -5.08 1.20
C PRO A 7 9.07 -4.15 2.19
N ALA A 8 8.76 -2.86 2.11
CA ALA A 8 9.25 -1.89 3.09
C ALA A 8 8.40 -1.87 4.36
N TYR A 9 7.10 -2.16 4.24
CA TYR A 9 6.11 -2.33 5.30
C TYR A 9 4.80 -2.84 4.67
N TYR A 10 3.84 -3.17 5.52
CA TYR A 10 2.48 -3.53 5.11
C TYR A 10 1.50 -2.42 5.48
N VAL A 11 0.36 -2.43 4.80
CA VAL A 11 -0.80 -1.62 5.17
C VAL A 11 -2.02 -2.48 5.36
N ILE A 12 -2.83 -2.13 6.37
CA ILE A 12 -4.07 -2.83 6.71
C ILE A 12 -5.23 -1.83 6.63
N PRO A 13 -6.25 -2.09 5.81
CA PRO A 13 -7.41 -1.23 5.73
C PRO A 13 -8.34 -1.45 6.93
N LYS A 14 -8.85 -0.35 7.51
CA LYS A 14 -9.79 -0.41 8.64
C LYS A 14 -11.18 -0.93 8.26
N GLU A 15 -11.61 -0.70 7.02
CA GLU A 15 -12.85 -1.21 6.44
C GLU A 15 -12.61 -1.77 5.04
N SER A 16 -13.51 -2.63 4.55
CA SER A 16 -13.39 -3.16 3.19
C SER A 16 -13.86 -2.12 2.18
N PHE A 17 -13.07 -1.86 1.13
CA PHE A 17 -13.41 -0.89 0.09
C PHE A 17 -12.92 -1.32 -1.30
N VAL A 18 -13.34 -0.55 -2.31
CA VAL A 18 -12.91 -0.75 -3.70
C VAL A 18 -12.26 0.53 -4.21
N ALA A 19 -11.04 0.41 -4.73
CA ALA A 19 -10.34 1.50 -5.41
C ALA A 19 -9.84 1.03 -6.77
N GLU A 20 -10.14 1.78 -7.84
CA GLU A 20 -9.76 1.43 -9.22
C GLU A 20 -10.10 -0.02 -9.60
N ARG A 21 -11.31 -0.48 -9.21
CA ARG A 21 -11.82 -1.86 -9.42
C ARG A 21 -11.03 -2.95 -8.69
N ARG A 22 -10.21 -2.60 -7.71
CA ARG A 22 -9.50 -3.55 -6.84
C ARG A 22 -10.09 -3.52 -5.44
N VAL A 23 -10.27 -4.70 -4.87
CA VAL A 23 -10.84 -4.86 -3.53
C VAL A 23 -9.71 -4.83 -2.52
N PHE A 24 -9.90 -4.03 -1.47
CA PHE A 24 -9.12 -4.05 -0.24
C PHE A 24 -10.04 -4.55 0.86
N LYS A 25 -9.70 -5.66 1.50
CA LYS A 25 -10.52 -6.28 2.55
C LYS A 25 -9.99 -5.89 3.92
N GLN A 26 -10.93 -5.57 4.80
CA GLN A 26 -10.66 -5.23 6.19
C GLN A 26 -9.76 -6.28 6.86
N GLY A 27 -8.70 -5.81 7.52
CA GLY A 27 -7.81 -6.68 8.30
C GLY A 27 -6.81 -7.51 7.48
N GLU A 28 -6.79 -7.39 6.15
CA GLU A 28 -5.76 -8.02 5.31
C GLU A 28 -4.53 -7.11 5.15
N GLU A 29 -3.36 -7.73 5.11
CA GLU A 29 -2.09 -7.06 4.88
C GLU A 29 -1.80 -6.91 3.38
N TYR A 30 -1.49 -5.69 2.97
CA TYR A 30 -1.10 -5.38 1.60
C TYR A 30 0.33 -4.82 1.59
N PRO A 31 1.27 -5.45 0.86
CA PRO A 31 2.67 -5.04 0.91
C PRO A 31 2.91 -3.73 0.15
N VAL A 32 3.77 -2.91 0.73
CA VAL A 32 4.23 -1.64 0.16
C VAL A 32 5.72 -1.70 -0.11
N TYR A 33 6.10 -1.47 -1.36
CA TYR A 33 7.49 -1.47 -1.80
C TYR A 33 7.98 -0.04 -1.99
N ARG A 34 9.24 0.22 -1.64
CA ARG A 34 9.92 1.44 -2.08
C ARG A 34 10.24 1.34 -3.58
N ILE A 35 9.97 2.41 -4.30
CA ILE A 35 10.33 2.57 -5.71
C ILE A 35 11.05 3.90 -5.91
N SER A 36 11.76 4.05 -7.02
CA SER A 36 12.37 5.35 -7.36
C SER A 36 11.29 6.43 -7.46
N GLY A 37 11.33 7.38 -6.51
CA GLY A 37 10.38 8.50 -6.42
C GLY A 37 9.18 8.30 -5.49
N GLY A 38 8.99 7.14 -4.87
CA GLY A 38 7.84 6.93 -3.97
C GLY A 38 7.61 5.49 -3.54
N PHE A 39 6.36 5.05 -3.62
CA PHE A 39 5.90 3.76 -3.09
C PHE A 39 5.02 3.02 -4.10
N CYS A 40 5.09 1.69 -4.07
CA CYS A 40 4.17 0.82 -4.79
C CYS A 40 3.37 -0.01 -3.79
N LEU A 41 2.05 0.18 -3.75
CA LEU A 41 1.11 -0.67 -3.01
C LEU A 41 0.62 -1.80 -3.93
N VAL A 42 0.72 -3.04 -3.47
CA VAL A 42 0.25 -4.23 -4.22
C VAL A 42 -1.05 -4.73 -3.62
N ALA A 43 -2.11 -4.77 -4.43
CA ALA A 43 -3.39 -5.38 -4.13
C ALA A 43 -3.51 -6.74 -4.84
N GLU A 44 -4.51 -7.55 -4.47
CA GLU A 44 -4.73 -8.91 -5.04
C GLU A 44 -4.68 -8.94 -6.59
N ASN A 45 -5.19 -7.88 -7.25
CA ASN A 45 -5.33 -7.82 -8.71
C ASN A 45 -4.59 -6.62 -9.34
N GLY A 46 -3.50 -6.17 -8.73
CA GLY A 46 -2.60 -5.22 -9.37
C GLY A 46 -1.96 -4.23 -8.43
N GLU A 47 -1.39 -3.18 -9.02
CA GLU A 47 -0.44 -2.33 -8.33
C GLU A 47 -0.83 -0.86 -8.44
N PHE A 48 -0.44 -0.08 -7.44
CA PHE A 48 -0.57 1.36 -7.41
C PHE A 48 0.76 2.01 -7.11
N ASN A 49 1.26 2.82 -8.06
CA ASN A 49 2.48 3.59 -7.89
C ASN A 49 2.14 5.02 -7.48
N PHE A 50 2.67 5.45 -6.34
CA PHE A 50 2.41 6.75 -5.77
C PHE A 50 3.71 7.52 -5.58
N THR A 51 3.65 8.84 -5.75
CA THR A 51 4.70 9.73 -5.22
C THR A 51 4.65 9.70 -3.70
N LYS A 52 5.75 10.06 -3.03
CA LYS A 52 5.78 10.14 -1.55
C LYS A 52 4.62 10.97 -0.97
N LYS A 53 4.36 12.15 -1.56
CA LYS A 53 3.30 13.05 -1.13
C LYS A 53 1.90 12.46 -1.32
N LEU A 54 1.66 11.83 -2.47
CA LEU A 54 0.37 11.21 -2.75
C LEU A 54 0.14 9.99 -1.85
N PHE A 55 1.19 9.21 -1.56
CA PHE A 55 1.06 8.04 -0.71
C PHE A 55 0.62 8.39 0.71
N SER A 56 1.20 9.42 1.33
CA SER A 56 0.75 9.90 2.64
C SER A 56 -0.73 10.30 2.66
N LYS A 57 -1.22 10.89 1.56
CA LYS A 57 -2.65 11.21 1.43
C LYS A 57 -3.51 9.96 1.28
N VAL A 58 -3.04 8.97 0.51
CA VAL A 58 -3.73 7.68 0.34
C VAL A 58 -3.85 6.95 1.68
N LEU A 59 -2.79 6.89 2.48
CA LEU A 59 -2.84 6.27 3.80
C LEU A 59 -3.93 6.87 4.69
N HIS A 60 -4.06 8.20 4.67
CA HIS A 60 -5.10 8.91 5.42
C HIS A 60 -6.50 8.69 4.82
N ASP A 61 -6.66 8.96 3.52
CA ASP A 61 -7.98 8.96 2.87
C ASP A 61 -8.59 7.55 2.75
N TRP A 62 -7.75 6.51 2.64
CA TRP A 62 -8.19 5.11 2.62
C TRP A 62 -8.15 4.46 4.00
N GLU A 63 -7.86 5.24 5.04
CA GLU A 63 -7.80 4.81 6.43
C GLU A 63 -6.95 3.54 6.63
N LEU A 64 -5.76 3.57 6.03
CA LEU A 64 -4.80 2.47 6.09
C LEU A 64 -3.90 2.61 7.31
N GLU A 65 -3.84 1.56 8.11
CA GLU A 65 -2.86 1.41 9.18
C GLU A 65 -1.53 0.91 8.60
N VAL A 66 -0.40 1.48 9.04
CA VAL A 66 0.93 1.05 8.62
C VAL A 66 1.48 0.08 9.66
N VAL A 67 1.92 -1.08 9.22
CA VAL A 67 2.58 -2.09 10.05
C VAL A 67 4.01 -2.23 9.56
N GLU A 68 4.97 -1.78 10.36
CA GLU A 68 6.39 -1.95 10.08
C GLU A 68 6.80 -3.38 10.43
N ASP A 69 7.55 -4.04 9.53
CA ASP A 69 8.13 -5.35 9.81
C ASP A 69 9.30 -5.12 10.78
N ASP A 70 9.05 -5.31 12.08
CA ASP A 70 10.08 -5.30 13.13
C ASP A 70 10.89 -6.61 13.06
N TYR A 71 11.91 -6.66 12.19
CA TYR A 71 12.93 -7.71 12.19
C TYR A 71 14.35 -7.14 12.28
#